data_AF-A0A7S3U3V6-F1
#
_entry.id   AF-A0A7S3U3V6-F1
#
_cell.length_a   1.000
_cell.length_b   1.000
_cell.length_c   1.000
_cell.angle_alpha   90.00
_cell.angle_beta   90.00
_cell.angle_gamma   90.00
#
_symmetry.space_group_name_H-M   'P 1'
#
loop_
_entity.id
_entity.type
_entity.pdbx_description
1 polymer ?
#
loop_
_entity_poly.entity_id
_entity_poly.type
_entity_poly.pdbx_seq_one_letter_code
_entity_poly.pdbx_strand_id
1 'polypeptide(L)'
;AGSSGWLDWNLLLDMSGGPNHVGNSCDAAVMVDPDAQAVHVHPQFYFVGHFSRYITPGSSRLQVTVDGTTRYSGAMRDYGVCTGADGIEATAAVRRDGVVVVV
;
A
#
# COMPACT_ATOMS: atom_id res chain seq x y z
N ALA A 1 15.38 6.49 13.60
CA ALA A 1 14.18 5.66 13.83
C ALA A 1 13.33 5.66 12.56
N GLY A 2 12.67 4.56 12.23
CA GLY A 2 11.78 4.43 11.05
C GLY A 2 10.42 3.84 11.44
N SER A 3 9.48 3.74 10.50
CA SER A 3 8.19 3.08 10.76
C SER A 3 8.35 1.56 10.87
N SER A 4 7.52 0.92 11.70
CA SER A 4 7.48 -0.54 11.90
C SER A 4 6.13 -1.17 11.50
N GLY A 5 5.20 -0.37 10.99
CA GLY A 5 3.89 -0.81 10.57
C GLY A 5 3.16 0.26 9.77
N TRP A 6 2.12 -0.15 9.05
CA TRP A 6 1.24 0.73 8.31
C TRP A 6 -0.18 0.22 8.43
N LEU A 7 -1.13 1.12 8.63
CA LEU A 7 -2.54 0.80 8.76
C LEU A 7 -3.32 1.74 7.85
N ASP A 8 -4.06 1.16 6.91
CA ASP A 8 -4.98 1.92 6.07
C ASP A 8 -6.23 2.32 6.87
N TRP A 9 -7.02 3.24 6.34
CA TRP A 9 -8.13 3.84 7.06
C TRP A 9 -9.38 2.94 7.08
N ASN A 10 -10.32 3.16 6.17
CA ASN A 10 -11.50 2.31 6.06
C ASN A 10 -11.16 1.05 5.27
N LEU A 11 -11.45 -0.12 5.84
CA LEU A 11 -11.35 -1.38 5.10
C LEU A 11 -12.38 -1.44 3.97
N LEU A 12 -13.57 -0.91 4.22
CA LEU A 12 -14.74 -1.01 3.36
C LEU A 12 -15.65 0.20 3.48
N LEU A 13 -16.11 0.75 2.35
CA LEU A 13 -17.09 1.83 2.26
C LEU A 13 -18.12 1.53 1.15
N ASP A 14 -19.25 2.24 1.15
CA ASP A 14 -20.18 2.20 0.03
C ASP A 14 -19.67 2.99 -1.19
N MET A 15 -20.35 2.88 -2.34
CA MET A 15 -19.98 3.60 -3.58
C MET A 15 -19.98 5.14 -3.46
N SER A 16 -20.53 5.72 -2.40
CA SER A 16 -20.48 7.17 -2.12
C SER A 16 -19.29 7.59 -1.24
N GLY A 17 -18.49 6.63 -0.79
CA GLY A 17 -17.37 6.84 0.13
C GLY A 17 -17.80 7.02 1.58
N GLY A 18 -18.98 6.50 1.94
CA GLY A 18 -19.58 6.61 3.27
C GLY A 18 -19.98 5.26 3.87
N PRO A 19 -20.84 5.27 4.91
CA PRO A 19 -21.46 6.44 5.54
C PRO A 19 -20.47 7.27 6.38
N ASN A 20 -20.63 8.59 6.38
CA ASN A 20 -19.83 9.50 7.21
C ASN A 20 -20.71 10.56 7.90
N HIS A 21 -20.61 10.68 9.22
CA HIS A 21 -21.49 11.54 10.04
C HIS A 21 -21.37 13.05 9.81
N VAL A 22 -20.32 13.51 9.11
CA VAL A 22 -20.10 14.93 8.75
C VAL A 22 -19.95 15.12 7.24
N GLY A 23 -20.31 14.11 6.43
CA GLY A 23 -20.21 14.19 4.97
C GLY A 23 -18.77 14.21 4.44
N ASN A 24 -17.80 13.71 5.21
CA ASN A 24 -16.41 13.58 4.76
C ASN A 24 -16.20 12.25 4.02
N SER A 25 -16.65 12.19 2.76
CA SER A 25 -16.50 11.00 1.91
C SER A 25 -15.03 10.69 1.59
N CYS A 26 -14.69 9.41 1.51
CA CYS A 26 -13.34 8.91 1.23
C CYS A 26 -13.39 7.70 0.29
N ASP A 27 -12.25 7.33 -0.27
CA ASP A 27 -12.07 6.03 -0.92
C ASP A 27 -11.67 4.96 0.13
N ALA A 28 -11.80 3.69 -0.23
CA ALA A 28 -11.36 2.55 0.58
C ALA A 28 -10.80 1.42 -0.29
N ALA A 29 -10.06 0.51 0.34
CA ALA A 29 -9.51 -0.66 -0.34
C ALA A 29 -10.59 -1.58 -0.93
N VAL A 30 -11.78 -1.59 -0.34
CA VAL A 30 -12.95 -2.31 -0.83
C VAL A 30 -14.15 -1.35 -0.86
N MET A 31 -14.79 -1.24 -2.02
CA MET A 31 -16.05 -0.50 -2.17
C MET A 31 -17.19 -1.50 -2.38
N VAL A 32 -18.32 -1.28 -1.74
CA VAL A 32 -19.51 -2.12 -1.91
C VAL A 32 -20.66 -1.36 -2.55
N ASP A 33 -21.36 -2.04 -3.43
CA ASP A 33 -22.66 -1.63 -3.97
C ASP A 33 -23.74 -2.53 -3.36
N PRO A 34 -24.46 -2.06 -2.33
CA PRO A 34 -25.51 -2.85 -1.69
C PRO A 34 -26.69 -3.13 -2.62
N ASP A 35 -27.00 -2.24 -3.56
CA ASP A 35 -28.15 -2.38 -4.46
C ASP A 35 -27.85 -3.46 -5.52
N ALA A 36 -26.63 -3.47 -6.05
CA ALA A 36 -26.16 -4.48 -6.99
C ALA A 36 -25.65 -5.77 -6.31
N GLN A 37 -25.56 -5.79 -4.96
CA GLN A 37 -24.92 -6.87 -4.20
C GLN A 37 -23.49 -7.17 -4.69
N ALA A 38 -22.74 -6.12 -5.02
CA ALA A 38 -21.41 -6.22 -5.62
C ALA A 38 -20.30 -5.71 -4.70
N VAL A 39 -19.12 -6.31 -4.85
CA VAL A 39 -17.90 -5.93 -4.14
C VAL A 39 -16.83 -5.55 -5.16
N HIS A 40 -16.29 -4.34 -5.02
CA HIS A 40 -15.26 -3.77 -5.87
C HIS A 40 -13.96 -3.67 -5.08
N VAL A 41 -12.97 -4.49 -5.44
CA VAL A 41 -11.66 -4.47 -4.79
C VAL A 41 -10.76 -3.47 -5.51
N HIS A 42 -10.39 -2.39 -4.84
CA HIS A 42 -9.57 -1.32 -5.40
C HIS A 42 -8.08 -1.69 -5.43
N PRO A 43 -7.26 -1.00 -6.27
CA PRO A 43 -5.82 -1.21 -6.31
C PRO A 43 -5.13 -1.13 -4.95
N GLN A 44 -5.63 -0.27 -4.05
CA GLN A 44 -5.14 -0.09 -2.68
C GLN A 44 -5.04 -1.43 -1.91
N PHE A 45 -6.05 -2.29 -2.03
CA PHE A 45 -6.07 -3.61 -1.41
C PHE A 45 -4.89 -4.47 -1.85
N TYR A 46 -4.57 -4.45 -3.14
CA TYR A 46 -3.46 -5.21 -3.70
C TYR A 46 -2.11 -4.61 -3.32
N PHE A 47 -1.98 -3.28 -3.31
CA PHE A 47 -0.75 -2.60 -2.86
C PHE A 47 -0.45 -2.91 -1.39
N VAL A 48 -1.41 -2.78 -0.48
CA VAL A 48 -1.23 -3.19 0.92
C VAL A 48 -0.98 -4.69 1.02
N GLY A 49 -1.60 -5.49 0.14
CA GLY A 49 -1.39 -6.92 0.01
C GLY A 49 0.05 -7.33 -0.32
N HIS A 50 0.75 -6.56 -1.14
CA HIS A 50 2.17 -6.81 -1.48
C HIS A 50 3.08 -6.74 -0.25
N PHE A 51 2.74 -5.95 0.75
CA PHE A 51 3.49 -5.92 2.02
C PHE A 51 2.94 -6.92 3.02
N SER A 52 1.64 -6.82 3.34
CA SER A 52 1.02 -7.57 4.45
C SER A 52 1.04 -9.09 4.29
N ARG A 53 0.98 -9.61 3.05
CA ARG A 53 1.00 -11.06 2.81
C ARG A 53 2.38 -11.68 2.99
N TYR A 54 3.43 -10.92 2.71
CA TYR A 54 4.79 -11.47 2.62
C TYR A 54 5.71 -10.96 3.74
N ILE A 55 5.53 -9.73 4.22
CA ILE A 55 6.27 -9.17 5.36
C ILE A 55 5.42 -9.40 6.63
N THR A 56 5.54 -10.58 7.22
CA THR A 56 4.75 -10.98 8.39
C THR A 56 5.24 -10.31 9.68
N PRO A 57 4.42 -10.24 10.75
CA PRO A 57 4.83 -9.69 12.05
C PRO A 57 6.14 -10.28 12.57
N GLY A 58 7.04 -9.40 13.04
CA GLY A 58 8.35 -9.77 13.56
C GLY A 58 9.43 -10.00 12.49
N SER A 59 9.15 -9.68 11.22
CA SER A 59 10.19 -9.59 10.18
C SER A 59 11.12 -8.40 10.45
N SER A 60 12.39 -8.55 10.09
CA SER A 60 13.39 -7.49 10.19
C SER A 60 13.70 -6.93 8.80
N ARG A 61 13.57 -5.61 8.63
CA ARG A 61 13.94 -4.93 7.38
C ARG A 61 15.44 -5.08 7.12
N LEU A 62 15.79 -5.37 5.88
CA LEU A 62 17.17 -5.42 5.40
C LEU A 62 17.53 -4.11 4.69
N GLN A 63 18.82 -3.80 4.64
CA GLN A 63 19.32 -2.74 3.77
C GLN A 63 19.27 -3.23 2.32
N VAL A 64 18.74 -2.41 1.41
CA VAL A 64 18.60 -2.70 -0.02
C VAL A 64 19.25 -1.59 -0.83
N THR A 65 19.98 -1.99 -1.87
CA THR A 65 20.48 -1.12 -2.93
C THR A 65 19.92 -1.64 -4.24
N VAL A 66 19.34 -0.76 -5.05
CA VAL A 66 18.89 -1.09 -6.41
C VAL A 66 19.85 -0.41 -7.38
N ASP A 67 20.61 -1.21 -8.13
CA ASP A 67 21.59 -0.73 -9.10
C ASP A 67 20.97 -0.59 -10.50
N GLY A 68 21.56 0.29 -11.32
CA GLY A 68 21.15 0.46 -12.72
C GLY A 68 19.78 1.12 -12.92
N THR A 69 19.24 1.77 -11.89
CA THR A 69 17.98 2.50 -11.95
C THR A 69 18.17 3.99 -11.65
N THR A 70 17.26 4.82 -12.14
CA THR A 70 17.18 6.22 -11.70
C THR A 70 16.49 6.26 -10.34
N ARG A 71 16.80 7.27 -9.53
CA ARG A 71 16.04 7.54 -8.31
C ARG A 71 15.43 8.91 -8.45
N TYR A 72 14.12 9.01 -8.22
CA TYR A 72 13.50 10.33 -8.17
C TYR A 72 14.15 11.19 -7.07
N SER A 73 14.70 12.35 -7.46
CA SER A 73 15.22 13.36 -6.54
C SER A 73 14.51 14.69 -6.81
N GLY A 74 13.38 14.92 -6.15
CA GLY A 74 12.64 16.17 -6.26
C GLY A 74 11.80 16.44 -5.03
N ALA A 75 10.97 17.49 -5.11
CA ALA A 75 10.05 17.84 -4.04
C ALA A 75 8.99 16.75 -3.83
N MET A 76 8.35 16.78 -2.65
CA MET A 76 7.18 15.94 -2.37
C MET A 76 6.12 16.19 -3.46
N ARG A 77 5.63 15.11 -4.08
CA ARG A 77 4.57 15.18 -5.09
C ARG A 77 3.21 14.94 -4.44
N ASP A 78 2.17 15.51 -5.04
CA ASP A 78 0.80 15.15 -4.73
C ASP A 78 0.56 13.65 -5.01
N TYR A 79 -0.49 13.10 -4.42
CA TYR A 79 -0.91 11.72 -4.63
C TYR A 79 -1.03 11.42 -6.14
N GLY A 80 -0.27 10.46 -6.65
CA GLY A 80 -0.17 10.21 -8.09
C GLY A 80 0.61 8.95 -8.44
N VAL A 81 0.59 8.60 -9.73
CA VAL A 81 1.26 7.41 -10.27
C VAL A 81 2.76 7.65 -10.44
N CYS A 82 3.58 6.72 -9.93
CA CYS A 82 4.99 6.64 -10.29
C CYS A 82 5.10 6.44 -11.81
N THR A 83 6.03 7.14 -12.44
CA THR A 83 6.35 7.00 -13.85
C THR A 83 7.65 6.23 -14.02
N GLY A 84 7.91 5.71 -15.22
CA GLY A 84 9.19 5.03 -15.51
C GLY A 84 10.43 5.90 -15.30
N ALA A 85 10.28 7.23 -15.28
CA ALA A 85 11.37 8.15 -14.99
C ALA A 85 11.79 8.15 -13.50
N ASP A 86 10.89 7.75 -12.60
CA ASP A 86 11.13 7.71 -11.16
C ASP A 86 12.00 6.51 -10.75
N GLY A 87 12.17 5.56 -11.67
CA GLY A 87 12.94 4.33 -11.53
C GLY A 87 12.25 3.29 -10.65
N ILE A 88 13.04 2.40 -10.07
CA ILE A 88 12.56 1.25 -9.29
C ILE A 88 13.03 1.42 -7.85
N GLU A 89 12.08 1.40 -6.92
CA GLU A 89 12.36 1.24 -5.50
C GLU A 89 11.97 -0.17 -5.06
N ALA A 90 12.75 -0.74 -4.15
CA ALA A 90 12.48 -2.03 -3.55
C ALA A 90 12.82 -2.01 -2.06
N THR A 91 12.09 -2.78 -1.28
CA THR A 91 12.35 -3.06 0.12
C THR A 91 12.48 -4.56 0.33
N ALA A 92 13.29 -4.97 1.30
CA ALA A 92 13.44 -6.37 1.64
C ALA A 92 13.34 -6.57 3.15
N ALA A 93 12.82 -7.72 3.55
CA ALA A 93 12.75 -8.13 4.93
C ALA A 93 13.08 -9.61 5.07
N VAL A 94 13.75 -9.97 6.16
CA VAL A 94 13.90 -11.36 6.59
C VAL A 94 12.81 -11.69 7.61
N ARG A 95 12.04 -12.74 7.33
CA ARG A 95 11.01 -13.26 8.23
C ARG A 95 11.64 -14.10 9.34
N ARG A 96 10.86 -14.40 10.39
CA ARG A 96 11.31 -15.25 11.51
C ARG A 96 11.67 -16.69 11.09
N ASP A 97 11.09 -17.17 9.99
CA ASP A 97 11.40 -18.48 9.41
C ASP A 97 12.66 -18.48 8.53
N GLY A 98 13.38 -17.36 8.45
CA GLY A 98 14.61 -17.21 7.67
C GLY A 98 14.40 -16.89 6.19
N VAL A 99 13.14 -16.84 5.71
CA VAL A 99 12.87 -16.49 4.30
C VAL A 99 13.05 -14.99 4.08
N VAL A 100 13.76 -14.64 3.02
CA VAL A 100 13.91 -13.25 2.56
C VAL A 100 12.81 -12.95 1.55
N VAL A 101 12.12 -11.83 1.77
CA VAL A 101 11.08 -11.30 0.91
C VAL A 101 11.55 -9.97 0.35
N VAL A 102 11.34 -9.77 -0.95
CA VAL A 102 11.58 -8.51 -1.65
C VAL A 102 10.24 -8.01 -2.19
N VAL A 103 9.91 -6.76 -1.93
CA VAL A 103 8.72 -6.04 -2.40
C VAL A 103 9.15 -4.79 -3.13
#